data_AF-A0ABD1K8R9-F1
#
_entry.id   AF-A0ABD1K8R9-F1
#
_cell.length_a   1.000
_cell.length_b   1.000
_cell.length_c   1.000
_cell.angle_alpha   90.00
_cell.angle_beta   90.00
_cell.angle_gamma   90.00
#
_symmetry.space_group_name_H-M   'P 1'
#
loop_
_entity.id
_entity.type
_entity.pdbx_description
1 polymer ?
#
loop_
_entity_poly.entity_id
_entity_poly.type
_entity_poly.pdbx_seq_one_letter_code
_entity_poly.pdbx_strand_id
1 'polypeptide(L)'
;MANKKEVRGEERGRRKERGSERSKKDETSRGRTDRQRKQEAGEQMIRKECRGKEERQKERKNKGKRSENANMKQGGKGRPNVYNQWKEDRMIGALEEYKEALEKGAKVSVNHLSRAWGVPRATLQRRVRGEVSGGQHSSGRKPYLPEEAERELVAILKTLAQRGFPLTKRTVQQVAFDYAAKYRASQR
;
A
#
# COMPACT_ATOMS: atom_id res chain seq x y z
N MET A 1 47.62 2.85 -31.32
CA MET A 1 49.02 2.82 -30.90
C MET A 1 49.07 2.97 -29.38
N ALA A 2 49.77 2.05 -28.70
CA ALA A 2 50.51 2.19 -27.44
C ALA A 2 49.84 2.89 -26.23
N ASN A 3 49.98 2.47 -24.97
CA ASN A 3 50.54 1.31 -24.27
C ASN A 3 50.42 1.66 -22.76
N LYS A 4 50.45 0.63 -21.89
CA LYS A 4 51.01 0.61 -20.51
C LYS A 4 50.07 0.34 -19.32
N LYS A 5 50.36 -0.85 -18.76
CA LYS A 5 50.73 -1.17 -17.36
C LYS A 5 49.58 -1.29 -16.36
N GLU A 6 49.16 -2.50 -15.98
CA GLU A 6 49.84 -3.40 -15.01
C GLU A 6 50.47 -2.67 -13.82
N VAL A 7 49.87 -2.85 -12.64
CA VAL A 7 50.63 -3.10 -11.40
C VAL A 7 49.89 -4.16 -10.59
N ARG A 8 50.45 -5.37 -10.60
CA ARG A 8 50.27 -6.41 -9.59
C ARG A 8 50.99 -5.97 -8.31
N GLY A 9 50.37 -6.23 -7.16
CA GLY A 9 50.96 -6.06 -5.84
C GLY A 9 50.78 -7.33 -5.01
N GLU A 10 51.70 -8.28 -5.21
CA GLU A 10 52.39 -9.09 -4.19
C GLU A 10 52.59 -8.30 -2.87
N GLU A 11 52.67 -8.81 -1.64
CA GLU A 11 52.89 -10.13 -1.03
C GLU A 11 52.96 -9.84 0.50
N ARG A 12 52.95 -10.88 1.34
CA ARG A 12 53.70 -11.03 2.62
C ARG A 12 52.83 -11.52 3.78
N GLY A 13 52.97 -12.82 4.02
CA GLY A 13 52.57 -13.46 5.25
C GLY A 13 53.37 -12.96 6.46
N ARG A 14 52.77 -13.15 7.64
CA ARG A 14 53.48 -13.17 8.92
C ARG A 14 53.12 -14.45 9.65
N ARG A 15 54.02 -15.42 9.49
CA ARG A 15 54.17 -16.59 10.37
C ARG A 15 55.08 -16.16 11.53
N LYS A 16 54.55 -16.17 12.75
CA LYS A 16 55.26 -16.15 14.04
C LYS A 16 54.31 -16.79 15.04
N GLU A 17 54.69 -17.55 16.05
CA GLU A 17 55.85 -18.36 16.39
C GLU A 17 55.33 -19.22 17.55
N ARG A 18 55.89 -20.42 17.73
CA ARG A 18 55.49 -21.33 18.81
C ARG A 18 56.04 -20.78 20.13
N GLY A 19 55.15 -20.46 21.06
CA GLY A 19 55.48 -20.24 22.47
C GLY A 19 54.94 -21.39 23.30
N SER A 20 55.83 -22.30 23.67
CA SER A 20 55.63 -23.36 24.66
C SER A 20 55.84 -22.75 26.05
N GLU A 21 54.80 -22.68 26.88
CA GLU A 21 54.99 -22.57 28.33
C GLU A 21 54.09 -23.58 29.04
N ARG A 22 54.77 -24.47 29.76
CA ARG A 22 54.27 -25.62 30.47
C ARG A 22 54.08 -25.26 31.94
N SER A 23 52.90 -25.60 32.46
CA SER A 23 52.59 -25.91 33.87
C SER A 23 52.96 -24.90 34.96
N LYS A 24 51.94 -24.52 35.74
CA LYS A 24 51.72 -25.07 37.09
C LYS A 24 50.44 -24.51 37.72
N LYS A 25 49.88 -25.31 38.63
CA LYS A 25 48.83 -25.04 39.62
C LYS A 25 47.40 -25.24 39.15
N ASP A 26 46.49 -25.84 39.91
CA ASP A 26 46.53 -26.75 41.05
C ASP A 26 45.09 -27.27 41.16
N GLU A 27 44.96 -28.45 41.74
CA GLU A 27 43.76 -29.12 42.23
C GLU A 27 42.51 -28.25 42.48
N THR A 28 41.40 -28.59 41.82
CA THR A 28 40.08 -28.71 42.48
C THR A 28 39.07 -29.45 41.59
N SER A 29 39.30 -30.75 41.42
CA SER A 29 38.27 -31.68 40.95
C SER A 29 37.37 -32.07 42.13
N ARG A 30 36.28 -31.31 42.34
CA ARG A 30 35.06 -31.83 42.98
C ARG A 30 33.90 -31.53 42.05
N GLY A 31 33.28 -32.59 41.54
CA GLY A 31 32.32 -32.56 40.44
C GLY A 31 31.14 -31.63 40.71
N ARG A 32 30.84 -30.77 39.72
CA ARG A 32 29.55 -30.08 39.67
C ARG A 32 28.47 -31.15 39.55
N THR A 33 27.53 -31.14 40.49
CA THR A 33 26.38 -32.04 40.44
C THR A 33 25.55 -31.72 39.19
N ASP A 34 24.88 -32.72 38.64
CA ASP A 34 24.07 -32.63 37.42
C ASP A 34 22.98 -31.52 37.51
N ARG A 35 22.59 -31.18 38.75
CA ARG A 35 21.68 -30.09 39.09
C ARG A 35 22.25 -28.70 38.83
N GLN A 36 23.54 -28.49 39.10
CA GLN A 36 24.24 -27.21 38.83
C GLN A 36 24.44 -27.00 37.33
N ARG A 37 24.74 -28.05 36.55
CA ARG A 37 24.85 -27.96 35.09
C ARG A 37 23.51 -27.61 34.43
N LYS A 38 22.40 -28.15 34.91
CA LYS A 38 21.05 -27.83 34.41
C LYS A 38 20.62 -26.40 34.74
N GLN A 39 20.99 -25.88 35.91
CA GLN A 39 20.74 -24.47 36.27
C GLN A 39 21.56 -23.51 35.39
N GLU A 40 22.85 -23.78 35.19
CA GLU A 40 23.71 -22.96 34.32
C GLU A 40 23.24 -22.99 32.85
N ALA A 41 22.75 -24.13 32.35
CA ALA A 41 22.19 -24.23 31.01
C ALA A 41 20.87 -23.44 30.85
N GLY A 42 20.01 -23.48 31.87
CA GLY A 42 18.77 -22.68 31.92
C GLY A 42 19.04 -21.17 31.94
N GLU A 43 19.99 -20.72 32.75
CA GLU A 43 20.41 -19.31 32.81
C GLU A 43 21.05 -18.82 31.50
N GLN A 44 21.83 -19.67 30.84
CA GLN A 44 22.41 -19.35 29.53
C GLN A 44 21.33 -19.23 28.43
N MET A 45 20.25 -20.02 28.48
CA MET A 45 19.12 -19.87 27.55
C MET A 45 18.36 -18.56 27.80
N ILE A 46 18.05 -18.23 29.05
CA ILE A 46 17.34 -16.99 29.40
C ILE A 46 18.14 -15.75 28.96
N ARG A 47 19.47 -15.74 29.15
CA ARG A 47 20.34 -14.64 28.68
C ARG A 47 20.36 -14.48 27.16
N LYS A 48 20.33 -15.58 26.39
CA LYS A 48 20.28 -15.53 24.91
C LYS A 48 18.94 -15.00 24.41
N GLU A 49 17.84 -15.39 25.06
CA GLU A 49 16.49 -14.93 24.68
C GLU A 49 16.28 -13.44 24.98
N CYS A 50 16.81 -12.95 26.11
CA CYS A 50 16.78 -11.52 26.44
C CYS A 50 17.59 -10.67 25.44
N ARG A 51 18.75 -11.16 24.98
CA ARG A 51 19.60 -10.44 24.02
C ARG A 51 18.94 -10.28 22.64
N GLY A 52 18.22 -11.30 22.17
CA GLY A 52 17.49 -11.25 20.89
C GLY A 52 16.26 -10.32 20.89
N LYS A 53 15.61 -10.12 22.04
CA LYS A 53 14.48 -9.17 22.18
C LYS A 53 14.95 -7.71 22.12
N GLU A 54 16.14 -7.42 22.65
CA GLU A 54 16.71 -6.08 22.65
C GLU A 54 17.23 -5.64 21.26
N GLU A 55 17.83 -6.56 20.49
CA GLU A 55 18.25 -6.32 19.10
C GLU A 55 17.05 -6.01 18.18
N ARG A 56 15.96 -6.78 18.29
CA ARG A 56 14.73 -6.54 17.51
C ARG A 56 14.08 -5.19 17.84
N GLN A 57 14.20 -4.69 19.07
CA GLN A 57 13.71 -3.35 19.41
C GLN A 57 14.59 -2.23 18.86
N LYS A 58 15.91 -2.40 18.85
CA LYS A 58 16.85 -1.42 18.26
C LYS A 58 16.68 -1.30 16.75
N GLU A 59 16.43 -2.41 16.05
CA GLU A 59 16.19 -2.43 14.60
C GLU A 59 14.87 -1.73 14.22
N ARG A 60 13.81 -1.92 15.02
CA ARG A 60 12.52 -1.22 14.85
C ARG A 60 12.65 0.30 15.04
N LYS A 61 13.43 0.75 16.03
CA LYS A 61 13.68 2.19 16.25
C LYS A 61 14.54 2.82 15.14
N ASN A 62 15.47 2.06 14.54
CA ASN A 62 16.32 2.58 13.47
C ASN A 62 15.59 2.70 12.11
N LYS A 63 14.61 1.82 11.84
CA LYS A 63 13.74 1.93 10.65
C LYS A 63 12.83 3.17 10.69
N GLY A 64 12.33 3.56 11.87
CA GLY A 64 11.49 4.76 12.02
C GLY A 64 12.23 6.09 11.81
N LYS A 65 13.50 6.18 12.22
CA LYS A 65 14.29 7.43 12.06
C LYS A 65 14.74 7.71 10.63
N ARG A 66 14.80 6.69 9.76
CA ARG A 66 15.14 6.87 8.33
C ARG A 66 14.00 7.51 7.53
N SER A 67 12.74 7.43 7.98
CA SER A 67 11.60 7.97 7.25
C SER A 67 11.29 9.45 7.54
N GLU A 68 11.79 10.02 8.65
CA GLU A 68 11.51 11.42 9.00
C GLU A 68 12.36 12.42 8.23
N ASN A 69 13.60 12.07 7.87
CA ASN A 69 14.53 13.01 7.21
C ASN A 69 14.39 13.13 5.68
N ALA A 70 13.43 12.46 5.05
CA ALA A 70 13.22 12.53 3.59
C ALA A 70 12.16 13.56 3.16
N ASN A 71 11.49 14.23 4.10
CA ASN A 71 10.30 15.05 3.83
C ASN A 71 10.55 16.57 3.83
N MET A 72 11.71 17.02 3.36
CA MET A 72 12.01 18.45 3.26
C MET A 72 12.67 18.76 1.92
N LYS A 73 11.85 18.84 0.86
CA LYS A 73 12.05 19.59 -0.40
C LYS A 73 11.15 19.02 -1.50
N GLN A 74 9.87 19.39 -1.52
CA GLN A 74 9.09 19.36 -2.77
C GLN A 74 8.23 20.62 -2.85
N GLY A 75 8.77 21.63 -3.56
CA GLY A 75 8.00 22.76 -4.04
C GLY A 75 6.85 22.28 -4.94
N GLY A 76 5.73 22.98 -4.87
CA GLY A 76 4.46 22.61 -5.48
C GLY A 76 4.55 22.44 -6.99
N LYS A 77 4.75 21.20 -7.43
CA LYS A 77 4.18 20.70 -8.68
C LYS A 77 2.96 19.88 -8.25
N GLY A 78 1.77 20.25 -8.73
CA GLY A 78 0.55 19.51 -8.43
C GLY A 78 0.80 18.03 -8.67
N ARG A 79 0.59 17.19 -7.65
CA ARG A 79 0.80 15.74 -7.78
C ARG A 79 -0.06 15.27 -8.95
N PRO A 80 0.47 14.51 -9.91
CA PRO A 80 -0.34 13.96 -10.98
C PRO A 80 -1.52 13.21 -10.35
N ASN A 81 -2.71 13.39 -10.89
CA ASN A 81 -3.91 12.74 -10.40
C ASN A 81 -3.75 11.21 -10.61
N VAL A 82 -3.21 10.52 -9.60
CA VAL A 82 -2.98 9.06 -9.62
C VAL A 82 -4.30 8.29 -9.44
N TYR A 83 -5.42 8.98 -9.20
CA TYR A 83 -6.70 8.34 -8.98
C TYR A 83 -7.30 7.85 -10.31
N ASN A 84 -7.99 6.70 -10.27
CA ASN A 84 -8.78 6.12 -11.36
C ASN A 84 -8.05 5.87 -12.69
N GLN A 85 -6.77 5.50 -12.65
CA GLN A 85 -5.99 5.17 -13.85
C GLN A 85 -6.36 3.82 -14.52
N TRP A 86 -7.32 3.08 -13.96
CA TRP A 86 -7.77 1.79 -14.49
C TRP A 86 -8.91 1.99 -15.50
N LYS A 87 -8.95 1.21 -16.58
CA LYS A 87 -10.01 1.29 -17.60
C LYS A 87 -11.31 0.65 -17.12
N GLU A 88 -12.44 1.27 -17.43
CA GLU A 88 -13.77 0.77 -17.04
C GLU A 88 -14.05 -0.64 -17.62
N ASP A 89 -13.70 -0.85 -18.89
CA ASP A 89 -13.86 -2.16 -19.57
C ASP A 89 -13.18 -3.30 -18.81
N ARG A 90 -11.99 -3.05 -18.24
CA ARG A 90 -11.25 -4.05 -17.45
C ARG A 90 -11.94 -4.36 -16.13
N MET A 91 -12.60 -3.38 -15.53
CA MET A 91 -13.39 -3.59 -14.31
C MET A 91 -14.67 -4.34 -14.60
N ILE A 92 -15.34 -4.02 -15.72
CA ILE A 92 -16.55 -4.71 -16.16
C ILE A 92 -16.24 -6.19 -16.42
N GLY A 93 -15.20 -6.49 -17.22
CA GLY A 93 -14.78 -7.86 -17.48
C GLY A 93 -14.38 -8.63 -16.21
N ALA A 94 -13.66 -7.99 -15.28
CA ALA A 94 -13.32 -8.61 -13.99
C ALA A 94 -14.54 -8.94 -13.12
N LEU A 95 -15.60 -8.12 -13.19
CA LEU A 95 -16.85 -8.36 -12.47
C LEU A 95 -17.70 -9.44 -13.14
N GLU A 96 -17.73 -9.48 -14.47
CA GLU A 96 -18.41 -10.51 -15.25
C GLU A 96 -17.78 -11.88 -14.99
N GLU A 97 -16.46 -12.01 -15.08
CA GLU A 97 -15.75 -13.26 -14.79
C GLU A 97 -15.99 -13.73 -13.33
N TYR A 98 -16.06 -12.78 -12.38
CA TYR A 98 -16.41 -13.10 -11.00
C TYR A 98 -17.84 -13.63 -10.86
N LYS A 99 -18.80 -13.05 -11.57
CA LYS A 99 -20.21 -13.50 -11.57
C LYS A 99 -20.34 -14.87 -12.22
N GLU A 100 -19.72 -15.08 -13.38
CA GLU A 100 -19.70 -16.39 -14.04
C GLU A 100 -19.09 -17.48 -13.16
N ALA A 101 -17.99 -17.18 -12.46
CA ALA A 101 -17.39 -18.11 -11.52
C ALA A 101 -18.35 -18.48 -10.38
N LEU A 102 -19.10 -17.49 -9.87
CA LEU A 102 -20.10 -17.70 -8.83
C LEU A 102 -21.26 -18.59 -9.34
N GLU A 103 -21.75 -18.35 -10.56
CA GLU A 103 -22.79 -19.16 -11.21
C GLU A 103 -22.32 -20.60 -11.45
N LYS A 104 -21.05 -20.78 -11.83
CA LYS A 104 -20.41 -22.09 -11.99
C LYS A 104 -20.07 -22.77 -10.65
N GLY A 105 -20.36 -22.13 -9.52
CA GLY A 105 -20.04 -22.62 -8.17
C GLY A 105 -18.55 -22.63 -7.83
N ALA A 106 -17.71 -22.03 -8.67
CA ALA A 106 -16.27 -21.96 -8.50
C ALA A 106 -15.87 -20.73 -7.67
N LYS A 107 -15.07 -20.94 -6.62
CA LYS A 107 -14.55 -19.84 -5.80
C LYS A 107 -13.30 -19.24 -6.43
N VAL A 108 -13.48 -18.17 -7.20
CA VAL A 108 -12.35 -17.40 -7.75
C VAL A 108 -11.92 -16.32 -6.74
N SER A 109 -10.61 -16.24 -6.50
CA SER A 109 -10.04 -15.23 -5.62
C SER A 109 -10.00 -13.86 -6.29
N VAL A 110 -10.50 -12.83 -5.61
CA VAL A 110 -10.45 -11.42 -6.07
C VAL A 110 -9.02 -10.97 -6.39
N ASN A 111 -8.01 -11.53 -5.70
CA ASN A 111 -6.61 -11.20 -5.97
C ASN A 111 -6.13 -11.75 -7.33
N HIS A 112 -6.65 -12.90 -7.75
CA HIS A 112 -6.32 -13.48 -9.06
C HIS A 112 -6.89 -12.60 -10.18
N LEU A 113 -8.17 -12.28 -10.11
CA LEU A 113 -8.86 -11.39 -11.08
C LEU A 113 -8.21 -10.01 -11.15
N SER A 114 -7.86 -9.43 -10.00
CA SER A 114 -7.17 -8.15 -9.93
C SER A 114 -5.85 -8.15 -10.72
N ARG A 115 -5.09 -9.24 -10.66
CA ARG A 115 -3.82 -9.39 -11.39
C ARG A 115 -4.05 -9.67 -12.88
N ALA A 116 -5.03 -10.52 -13.21
CA ALA A 116 -5.37 -10.86 -14.58
C ALA A 116 -5.83 -9.62 -15.38
N TRP A 117 -6.72 -8.83 -14.79
CA TRP A 117 -7.30 -7.64 -15.43
C TRP A 117 -6.51 -6.35 -15.18
N GLY A 118 -5.50 -6.37 -14.29
CA GLY A 118 -4.72 -5.19 -13.94
C GLY A 118 -5.55 -4.08 -13.27
N VAL A 119 -6.54 -4.46 -12.46
CA VAL A 119 -7.40 -3.54 -11.70
C VAL A 119 -7.03 -3.54 -10.22
N PRO A 120 -7.14 -2.42 -9.49
CA PRO A 120 -6.81 -2.40 -8.06
C PRO A 120 -7.69 -3.35 -7.23
N ARG A 121 -7.07 -4.25 -6.47
CA ARG A 121 -7.75 -5.25 -5.63
C ARG A 121 -8.81 -4.65 -4.71
N ALA A 122 -8.47 -3.56 -4.02
CA ALA A 122 -9.39 -2.92 -3.07
C ALA A 122 -10.65 -2.38 -3.78
N THR A 123 -10.48 -1.81 -4.97
CA THR A 123 -11.60 -1.28 -5.78
C THR A 123 -12.50 -2.41 -6.27
N LEU A 124 -11.91 -3.49 -6.79
CA LEU A 124 -12.65 -4.68 -7.24
C LEU A 124 -13.43 -5.30 -6.07
N GLN A 125 -12.79 -5.44 -4.90
CA GLN A 125 -13.41 -5.99 -3.70
C GLN A 125 -14.61 -5.19 -3.22
N ARG A 126 -14.55 -3.84 -3.25
CA ARG A 126 -15.71 -2.98 -2.88
C ARG A 126 -16.89 -3.18 -3.82
N ARG A 127 -16.64 -3.34 -5.12
CA ARG A 127 -17.68 -3.59 -6.13
C ARG A 127 -18.29 -4.99 -6.01
N VAL A 128 -17.46 -6.00 -5.78
CA VAL A 128 -17.90 -7.38 -5.50
C VAL A 128 -18.80 -7.43 -4.25
N ARG A 129 -18.52 -6.62 -3.24
CA ARG A 129 -19.36 -6.49 -2.04
C ARG A 129 -20.65 -5.69 -2.25
N GLY A 130 -20.79 -4.99 -3.38
CA GLY A 130 -21.94 -4.13 -3.66
C GLY A 130 -21.88 -2.73 -3.04
N GLU A 131 -20.73 -2.30 -2.49
CA GLU A 131 -20.59 -0.93 -1.96
C GLU A 131 -20.61 0.14 -3.07
N VAL A 132 -20.19 -0.25 -4.27
CA VAL A 132 -20.19 0.59 -5.48
C VAL A 132 -20.79 -0.24 -6.61
N SER A 133 -21.85 0.28 -7.23
CA SER A 133 -22.51 -0.36 -8.36
C SER A 133 -21.73 -0.16 -9.67
N GLY A 134 -21.81 -1.15 -10.56
CA GLY A 134 -21.27 -1.08 -11.92
C GLY A 134 -19.75 -1.21 -12.02
N GLY A 135 -19.23 -0.94 -13.22
CA GLY A 135 -17.79 -0.87 -13.53
C GLY A 135 -17.23 0.54 -13.73
N GLN A 136 -18.11 1.56 -13.70
CA GLN A 136 -17.75 2.95 -14.00
C GLN A 136 -16.95 3.63 -12.90
N HIS A 137 -16.17 4.65 -13.25
CA HIS A 137 -15.44 5.48 -12.30
C HIS A 137 -16.40 6.24 -11.38
N SER A 138 -16.42 5.89 -10.10
CA SER A 138 -17.11 6.67 -9.07
C SER A 138 -16.16 7.74 -8.54
N SER A 139 -16.12 8.91 -9.17
CA SER A 139 -15.36 10.06 -8.65
C SER A 139 -16.29 11.08 -7.98
N GLY A 140 -15.94 11.50 -6.77
CA GLY A 140 -16.60 12.62 -6.10
C GLY A 140 -17.71 12.22 -5.13
N ARG A 141 -18.50 13.22 -4.72
CA ARG A 141 -19.65 13.06 -3.83
C ARG A 141 -20.82 12.49 -4.61
N LYS A 142 -21.68 11.73 -3.92
CA LYS A 142 -22.95 11.27 -4.49
C LYS A 142 -23.79 12.49 -4.92
N PRO A 143 -24.38 12.49 -6.12
CA PRO A 143 -25.23 13.58 -6.57
C PRO A 143 -26.44 13.75 -5.65
N TYR A 144 -26.94 14.99 -5.56
CA TYR A 144 -28.12 15.32 -4.73
C TYR A 144 -29.42 14.91 -5.43
N LEU A 145 -29.45 15.04 -6.76
CA LEU A 145 -30.57 14.64 -7.61
C LEU A 145 -30.31 13.25 -8.21
N PRO A 146 -31.34 12.47 -8.52
CA PRO A 146 -31.17 11.24 -9.31
C PRO A 146 -30.73 11.58 -10.74
N GLU A 147 -30.07 10.62 -11.39
CA GLU A 147 -29.47 10.83 -12.72
C GLU A 147 -30.50 11.29 -13.77
N GLU A 148 -31.72 10.78 -13.71
CA GLU A 148 -32.82 11.16 -14.62
C GLU A 148 -33.18 12.64 -14.47
N ALA A 149 -33.37 13.10 -13.24
CA ALA A 149 -33.68 14.50 -12.94
C ALA A 149 -32.51 15.44 -13.28
N GLU A 150 -31.26 14.99 -13.10
CA GLU A 150 -30.09 15.75 -13.56
C GLU A 150 -30.05 15.88 -15.08
N ARG A 151 -30.41 14.83 -15.83
CA ARG A 151 -30.49 14.87 -17.29
C ARG A 151 -31.54 15.87 -17.77
N GLU A 152 -32.71 15.89 -17.13
CA GLU A 152 -33.75 16.88 -17.42
C GLU A 152 -33.28 18.32 -17.17
N LEU A 153 -32.66 18.58 -16.02
CA LEU A 153 -32.09 19.88 -15.68
C LEU A 153 -31.06 20.32 -16.75
N VAL A 154 -30.19 19.41 -17.18
CA VAL A 154 -29.20 19.69 -18.23
C VAL A 154 -29.89 19.98 -19.57
N ALA A 155 -30.96 19.27 -19.93
CA ALA A 155 -31.73 19.54 -21.15
C ALA A 155 -32.36 20.95 -21.13
N ILE A 156 -32.91 21.37 -19.99
CA ILE A 156 -33.44 22.73 -19.81
C ILE A 156 -32.33 23.77 -20.01
N LEU A 157 -31.17 23.59 -19.36
CA LEU A 157 -30.03 24.50 -19.50
C LEU A 157 -29.53 24.58 -20.95
N LYS A 158 -29.43 23.45 -21.65
CA LYS A 158 -29.07 23.42 -23.07
C LYS A 158 -30.07 24.18 -23.94
N THR A 159 -31.37 24.01 -23.68
CA THR A 159 -32.43 24.73 -24.40
C THR A 159 -32.34 26.24 -24.17
N LEU A 160 -32.04 26.67 -22.93
CA LEU A 160 -31.83 28.09 -22.61
C LEU A 160 -30.60 28.65 -23.32
N ALA A 161 -29.49 27.92 -23.34
CA ALA A 161 -28.30 28.33 -24.07
C ALA A 161 -28.56 28.48 -25.58
N GLN A 162 -29.27 27.52 -26.18
CA GLN A 162 -29.63 27.55 -27.61
C GLN A 162 -30.51 28.76 -27.97
N ARG A 163 -31.35 29.21 -27.03
CA ARG A 163 -32.19 30.41 -27.20
C ARG A 163 -31.44 31.73 -26.95
N GLY A 164 -30.12 31.66 -26.70
CA GLY A 164 -29.28 32.84 -26.51
C GLY A 164 -29.25 33.40 -25.08
N PHE A 165 -29.76 32.66 -24.09
CA PHE A 165 -29.63 33.10 -22.69
C PHE A 165 -28.18 32.88 -22.21
N PRO A 166 -27.54 33.89 -21.60
CA PRO A 166 -26.19 33.75 -21.07
C PRO A 166 -26.18 32.84 -19.83
N LEU A 167 -25.61 31.64 -19.98
CA LEU A 167 -25.43 30.72 -18.87
C LEU A 167 -24.21 31.11 -18.03
N THR A 168 -24.42 31.97 -17.04
CA THR A 168 -23.42 32.24 -16.01
C THR A 168 -23.47 31.18 -14.91
N LYS A 169 -22.35 30.98 -14.20
CA LYS A 169 -22.29 30.09 -13.03
C LYS A 169 -23.42 30.36 -12.02
N ARG A 170 -23.71 31.64 -11.77
CA ARG A 170 -24.75 32.06 -10.83
C ARG A 170 -26.14 31.63 -11.30
N THR A 171 -26.45 31.87 -12.58
CA THR A 171 -27.73 31.50 -13.17
C THR A 171 -27.94 29.98 -13.14
N VAL A 172 -26.90 29.21 -13.49
CA VAL A 172 -26.94 27.74 -13.43
C VAL A 172 -27.22 27.25 -12.01
N GLN A 173 -26.56 27.84 -11.01
CA GLN A 173 -26.81 27.50 -9.60
C GLN A 173 -28.24 27.82 -9.18
N GLN A 174 -28.76 29.00 -9.52
CA GLN A 174 -30.14 29.39 -9.20
C GLN A 174 -31.15 28.41 -9.82
N VAL A 175 -31.03 28.13 -11.11
CA VAL A 175 -31.91 27.18 -11.81
C VAL A 175 -31.81 25.78 -11.19
N ALA A 176 -30.62 25.34 -10.80
CA ALA A 176 -30.44 24.05 -10.14
C ALA A 176 -31.10 23.99 -8.76
N PHE A 177 -31.01 25.06 -7.95
CA PHE A 177 -31.69 25.12 -6.65
C PHE A 177 -33.21 25.17 -6.80
N ASP A 178 -33.72 25.99 -7.72
CA ASP A 178 -35.16 26.08 -8.00
C ASP A 178 -35.71 24.74 -8.50
N TYR A 179 -34.98 24.08 -9.40
CA TYR A 179 -35.34 22.76 -9.89
C TYR A 179 -35.35 21.73 -8.76
N ALA A 180 -34.32 21.71 -7.90
CA ALA A 180 -34.27 20.80 -6.77
C ALA A 180 -35.40 21.04 -5.75
N ALA A 181 -35.78 22.30 -5.51
CA ALA A 181 -36.91 22.66 -4.65
C ALA A 181 -38.24 22.14 -5.23
N LYS A 182 -38.46 22.32 -6.54
CA LYS A 182 -39.64 21.81 -7.25
C LYS A 182 -39.67 20.28 -7.25
N TYR A 183 -38.54 19.64 -7.53
CA TYR A 183 -38.41 18.19 -7.53
C TYR A 183 -38.78 17.61 -6.16
N ARG A 184 -38.29 18.22 -5.07
CA ARG A 184 -38.64 17.80 -3.70
C ARG A 184 -40.12 18.01 -3.37
N ALA A 185 -40.72 19.11 -3.84
CA ALA A 185 -42.14 19.39 -3.63
C ALA A 185 -43.04 18.39 -4.35
N SER A 186 -42.65 17.94 -5.54
CA SER A 186 -43.42 16.97 -6.35
C SER A 186 -43.38 15.53 -5.81
N GLN A 187 -42.45 15.21 -4.90
CA GLN A 187 -42.26 13.88 -4.33
C GLN A 187 -42.95 13.70 -2.97
N ARG A 188 -43.61 14.75 -2.48
CA ARG A 188 -44.45 14.73 -1.27
C ARG A 188 -45.90 14.51 -1.66
#